data_AF-A0A329B6G5-F1
#
_entry.id   AF-A0A329B6G5-F1
#
_cell.length_a   1.000
_cell.length_b   1.000
_cell.length_c   1.000
_cell.angle_alpha   90.00
_cell.angle_beta   90.00
_cell.angle_gamma   90.00
#
_symmetry.space_group_name_H-M   'P 1'
#
loop_
_entity.id
_entity.type
_entity.pdbx_description
1 polymer ?
#
loop_
_entity_poly.entity_id
_entity_poly.type
_entity_poly.pdbx_seq_one_letter_code
_entity_poly.pdbx_strand_id
1 'polypeptide(L)' 'MENYPPVLSQFEVQAKMLDFAEDSSNLEDAIAMLAGWIEMAEPRLQQHDIAALICIGGTLYRESRRRRLT' A
#
# COMPACT_ATOMS: atom_id res chain seq x y z
N MET A 1 4.38 2.48 -25.90
CA MET A 1 5.05 2.51 -24.59
C MET A 1 4.00 3.03 -23.62
N GLU A 2 3.48 2.18 -22.74
CA GLU A 2 2.50 2.63 -21.74
C GLU A 2 3.17 3.66 -20.83
N ASN A 3 2.60 4.87 -20.78
CA ASN A 3 3.10 5.96 -19.99
C ASN A 3 2.53 5.82 -18.57
N TYR A 4 3.10 4.90 -17.80
CA TYR A 4 2.71 4.65 -16.42
C TYR A 4 2.90 5.93 -15.58
N PRO A 5 2.01 6.22 -14.60
CA PRO A 5 2.20 7.34 -13.69
C PRO A 5 3.60 7.32 -13.06
N PRO A 6 4.30 8.47 -12.93
CA PRO A 6 5.68 8.53 -12.40
C PRO A 6 5.86 7.87 -11.03
N VAL A 7 4.79 7.74 -10.24
CA VAL A 7 4.83 7.10 -8.92
C VAL A 7 5.02 5.58 -9.01
N LEU A 8 4.60 4.93 -10.10
CA LEU A 8 4.77 3.47 -10.24
C LEU A 8 6.25 3.07 -10.37
N SER A 9 7.07 3.89 -11.03
CA SER A 9 8.51 3.62 -11.08
C SER A 9 9.15 3.77 -9.70
N GLN A 10 8.64 4.64 -8.84
CA GLN A 10 9.09 4.74 -7.45
C GLN A 10 8.69 3.51 -6.64
N PHE A 11 7.51 2.93 -6.88
CA PHE A 11 7.11 1.66 -6.27
C PHE A 11 8.03 0.51 -6.71
N GLU A 12 8.40 0.44 -7.99
CA GLU A 12 9.36 -0.56 -8.47
C GLU A 12 10.74 -0.41 -7.82
N VAL A 13 11.23 0.82 -7.67
CA VAL A 13 12.50 1.11 -7.00
C VAL A 13 12.42 0.67 -5.53
N GLN A 14 11.34 1.03 -4.83
CA GLN A 14 11.17 0.64 -3.42
C GLN A 14 11.09 -0.88 -3.26
N ALA A 15 10.37 -1.58 -4.14
CA ALA A 15 10.30 -3.04 -4.12
C ALA A 15 11.69 -3.67 -4.25
N LYS A 16 12.50 -3.21 -5.20
CA LYS A 16 13.89 -3.67 -5.37
C LYS A 16 14.76 -3.39 -4.14
N MET A 17 14.53 -2.26 -3.46
CA MET A 17 15.25 -1.92 -2.23
C MET A 17 14.88 -2.84 -1.07
N LEU A 18 13.59 -3.19 -0.94
CA LEU A 18 13.13 -4.17 0.06
C LEU A 18 13.72 -5.56 -0.21
N ASP A 19 13.73 -5.99 -1.47
CA ASP A 19 14.36 -7.25 -1.89
C ASP A 19 15.86 -7.26 -1.56
N PHE A 20 16.57 -6.16 -1.85
CA PHE A 20 18.00 -6.03 -1.55
C PHE A 20 18.29 -6.01 -0.04
N ALA A 21 17.40 -5.42 0.75
CA ALA A 21 17.53 -5.35 2.20
C ALA A 21 17.16 -6.68 2.90
N GLU A 22 16.76 -7.71 2.14
CA GLU A 22 16.19 -8.95 2.68
C GLU A 22 15.05 -8.68 3.67
N ASP A 23 14.24 -7.66 3.36
CA ASP A 23 13.16 -7.22 4.24
C ASP A 23 12.08 -8.31 4.35
N SER A 24 11.69 -8.62 5.59
CA SER A 24 10.72 -9.68 5.87
C SER A 24 9.28 -9.19 5.98
N SER A 25 9.02 -7.90 5.74
CA SER A 25 7.68 -7.33 5.84
C SER A 25 6.78 -7.97 4.81
N ASN A 26 5.62 -8.43 5.26
CA ASN A 26 4.63 -9.03 4.39
C ASN A 26 3.51 -8.03 4.04
N LEU A 27 2.57 -8.48 3.22
CA LEU A 27 1.44 -7.66 2.77
C LEU A 27 0.60 -7.10 3.95
N GLU A 28 0.52 -7.82 5.06
CA GLU A 28 -0.27 -7.43 6.23
C GLU A 28 0.41 -6.32 7.01
N ASP A 29 1.74 -6.40 7.14
CA ASP A 29 2.55 -5.35 7.75
C ASP A 29 2.40 -4.04 6.96
N ALA A 30 2.43 -4.13 5.63
CA ALA A 30 2.20 -2.98 4.76
C ALA A 30 0.77 -2.41 4.87
N ILE A 31 -0.26 -3.28 4.99
CA ILE A 31 -1.65 -2.84 5.21
C ILE A 31 -1.80 -2.15 6.57
N ALA A 32 -1.18 -2.70 7.62
CA ALA A 32 -1.20 -2.09 8.96
C ALA A 32 -0.49 -0.73 8.96
N MET A 33 0.64 -0.62 8.27
CA MET A 33 1.35 0.64 8.08
C MET A 33 0.49 1.68 7.34
N LEU A 34 -0.20 1.28 6.28
CA LEU A 34 -1.11 2.16 5.55
C LEU A 34 -2.26 2.63 6.46
N ALA A 35 -2.88 1.73 7.23
CA ALA A 35 -3.96 2.09 8.15
C ALA A 35 -3.50 3.08 9.22
N GLY A 36 -2.36 2.82 9.87
CA GLY A 36 -1.79 3.73 10.86
C GLY A 36 -1.40 5.08 10.27
N TRP A 37 -0.88 5.11 9.04
CA TRP A 37 -0.60 6.36 8.34
C TRP A 37 -1.87 7.16 8.05
N ILE A 38 -2.94 6.51 7.59
CA ILE A 38 -4.24 7.16 7.34
C ILE A 38 -4.77 7.78 8.64
N GLU A 39 -4.78 7.03 9.74
CA GLU A 39 -5.24 7.53 11.04
C GLU A 39 -4.44 8.75 11.51
N MET A 40 -3.11 8.73 11.36
CA MET A 40 -2.25 9.87 11.68
C MET A 40 -2.47 11.07 10.74
N ALA A 41 -2.72 10.81 9.45
CA ALA A 41 -2.84 11.83 8.41
C ALA A 41 -4.27 12.39 8.27
N GLU A 42 -5.29 11.74 8.84
CA GLU A 42 -6.70 12.07 8.71
C GLU A 42 -7.00 13.58 8.85
N PRO A 43 -6.43 14.32 9.82
CA PRO A 43 -6.72 15.76 9.97
C PRO A 43 -6.27 16.63 8.80
N ARG A 44 -5.39 16.11 7.93
CA ARG A 44 -4.81 16.82 6.77
C ARG A 44 -5.39 16.34 5.44
N LEU A 45 -6.17 15.26 5.44
CA LEU A 45 -6.74 14.66 4.23
C LEU A 45 -8.12 15.22 3.95
N GLN A 46 -8.45 15.39 2.67
CA GLN A 46 -9.82 15.67 2.29
C GLN A 46 -10.63 14.37 2.30
N GLN A 47 -11.95 14.48 2.41
CA GLN A 47 -12.84 13.32 2.46
C GLN A 47 -12.68 12.38 1.25
N HIS A 48 -12.42 12.94 0.06
CA HIS A 48 -12.19 12.14 -1.15
C HIS A 48 -10.85 11.39 -1.12
N ASP A 49 -9.81 11.97 -0.50
CA ASP A 49 -8.53 11.29 -0.30
C ASP A 49 -8.70 10.09 0.64
N ILE A 50 -9.41 10.29 1.76
CA ILE A 50 -9.71 9.23 2.73
C ILE A 50 -10.50 8.10 2.05
N ALA A 51 -11.53 8.43 1.26
CA ALA A 51 -12.32 7.43 0.54
C ALA A 51 -11.48 6.61 -0.45
N ALA A 52 -10.57 7.26 -1.20
CA ALA A 52 -9.68 6.59 -2.13
C ALA A 52 -8.70 5.66 -1.39
N LEU A 53 -8.09 6.13 -0.30
CA LEU A 53 -7.15 5.36 0.52
C LEU A 53 -7.82 4.17 1.20
N ILE A 54 -9.04 4.33 1.73
CA ILE A 54 -9.85 3.23 2.27
C ILE A 54 -10.16 2.19 1.17
N CYS A 55 -10.47 2.62 -0.05
CA CYS A 55 -10.72 1.71 -1.17
C CYS A 55 -9.47 0.88 -1.53
N ILE A 56 -8.31 1.53 -1.58
CA ILE A 56 -7.01 0.86 -1.80
C ILE A 56 -6.73 -0.14 -0.67
N GLY A 57 -6.80 0.31 0.59
CA GLY A 57 -6.57 -0.55 1.75
C GLY A 57 -7.51 -1.75 1.83
N GLY A 58 -8.80 -1.54 1.57
CA GLY A 58 -9.80 -2.62 1.52
C GLY A 58 -9.53 -3.63 0.41
N THR A 59 -9.05 -3.18 -0.75
CA THR A 59 -8.66 -4.06 -1.86
C THR A 59 -7.46 -4.92 -1.49
N LEU A 60 -6.43 -4.31 -0.89
CA LEU A 60 -5.23 -5.03 -0.41
C LEU A 60 -5.59 -6.05 0.68
N TYR A 61 -6.43 -5.66 1.64
CA TYR A 61 -6.89 -6.53 2.73
C TYR A 61 -7.71 -7.73 2.23
N ARG A 62 -8.56 -7.53 1.21
CA ARG A 62 -9.27 -8.65 0.57
C ARG A 62 -8.30 -9.64 -0.07
N GLU A 63 -7.27 -9.16 -0.78
CA GLU A 63 -6.29 -10.03 -1.43
C GLU A 63 -5.39 -10.75 -0.43
N SER A 64 -4.96 -10.08 0.66
CA SER A 64 -4.19 -10.75 1.71
C SER A 64 -4.98 -11.90 2.33
N ARG A 65 -6.27 -11.69 2.62
CA ARG A 65 -7.16 -12.76 3.10
C ARG A 65 -7.31 -13.90 2.11
N ARG A 66 -7.39 -13.60 0.80
CA ARG A 66 -7.49 -14.64 -0.25
C ARG A 66 -6.24 -15.52 -0.28
N ARG A 67 -5.06 -14.93 -0.14
CA ARG A 67 -3.76 -15.64 -0.12
C ARG A 67 -3.56 -16.53 1.10
N ARG A 68 -4.20 -16.21 2.24
CA ARG A 68 -4.17 -17.08 3.43
C ARG A 68 -5.02 -18.34 3.31
N LEU A 69 -5.98 -18.35 2.37
CA LEU A 69 -6.92 -19.47 2.18
C LEU A 69 -6.43 -20.50 1.15
N THR A 70 -5.26 -20.27 0.54
CA THR A 70 -4.60 -21.13 -0.46
C THR A 70 -3.28 -21.63 0.09
#